data_AF-A0A434CKL4-F1
#
_entry.id   AF-A0A434CKL4-F1
#
_cell.length_a   1.000
_cell.length_b   1.000
_cell.length_c   1.000
_cell.angle_alpha   90.00
_cell.angle_beta   90.00
_cell.angle_gamma   90.00
#
_symmetry.space_group_name_H-M   'P 1'
#
loop_
_entity.id
_entity.type
_entity.pdbx_description
1 polymer ?
#
loop_
_entity_poly.entity_id
_entity_poly.type
_entity_poly.pdbx_seq_one_letter_code
_entity_poly.pdbx_strand_id
1 'polypeptide(L)'
;MTMRSKSYLVVALALAVTGCAGGKTHDLLNKTTVTVPASDIAATHEIFVATTRQRATKDPRQVFDGDRSLTTSFARVDVTVPKNHQVGAIERAKGSANSNPAKDFTAKDVTFYGG
;
A
#
# COMPACT_ATOMS: atom_id res chain seq x y z
N MET A 1 -2.88 36.78 -33.77
CA MET A 1 -3.65 35.71 -33.10
C MET A 1 -2.88 34.38 -32.95
N THR A 2 -1.55 34.39 -33.06
CA THR A 2 -0.68 33.19 -33.06
C THR A 2 0.03 32.93 -31.73
N MET A 3 0.29 33.97 -30.91
CA MET A 3 0.92 33.78 -29.59
C MET A 3 0.01 33.08 -28.58
N ARG A 4 -1.28 33.47 -28.50
CA ARG A 4 -2.25 32.83 -27.58
C ARG A 4 -2.41 31.33 -27.86
N SER A 5 -2.50 30.93 -29.13
CA SER A 5 -2.62 29.51 -29.52
C SER A 5 -1.40 28.66 -29.16
N LYS A 6 -0.18 29.22 -29.31
CA LYS A 6 1.06 28.53 -28.90
C LYS A 6 1.13 28.34 -27.39
N SER A 7 0.68 29.33 -26.61
CA SER A 7 0.64 29.23 -25.15
C SER A 7 -0.32 28.14 -24.67
N TYR A 8 -1.51 28.00 -25.28
CA TYR A 8 -2.45 26.92 -24.93
C TYR A 8 -1.88 25.52 -25.24
N LEU A 9 -1.15 25.37 -26.35
CA LEU A 9 -0.55 24.09 -26.73
C LEU A 9 0.60 23.68 -25.79
N VAL A 10 1.39 24.64 -25.32
CA VAL A 10 2.44 24.41 -24.31
C VAL A 10 1.83 24.00 -22.96
N VAL A 11 0.76 24.68 -22.52
CA VAL A 11 0.06 24.33 -21.27
C VAL A 11 -0.58 22.93 -21.36
N ALA A 12 -1.22 22.60 -22.48
CA ALA A 12 -1.80 21.28 -22.71
C ALA A 12 -0.73 20.17 -22.70
N LEU A 13 0.41 20.41 -23.33
CA LEU A 13 1.53 19.47 -23.32
C LEU A 13 2.11 19.31 -21.91
N ALA A 14 2.29 20.41 -21.16
CA ALA A 14 2.78 20.37 -19.79
C ALA A 14 1.85 19.56 -18.84
N LEU A 15 0.52 19.68 -19.02
CA LEU A 15 -0.46 18.89 -18.27
C LEU A 15 -0.45 17.40 -18.66
N ALA A 16 -0.09 17.07 -19.90
CA ALA A 16 -0.02 15.68 -20.36
C ALA A 16 1.15 14.90 -19.74
N VAL A 17 2.25 15.58 -19.34
CA VAL A 17 3.45 14.91 -18.80
C VAL A 17 3.40 14.64 -17.28
N THR A 18 2.44 15.21 -16.56
CA THR A 18 2.36 15.05 -15.08
C THR A 18 1.70 13.74 -14.64
N GLY A 19 1.15 12.94 -15.56
CA GLY A 19 0.44 11.70 -15.23
C GLY A 19 1.31 10.50 -14.81
N CYS A 20 2.62 10.54 -15.05
CA CYS A 20 3.49 9.37 -14.86
C CYS A 20 3.96 9.16 -13.40
N ALA A 21 3.72 10.10 -12.49
CA ALA A 21 4.12 10.00 -11.10
C ALA A 21 2.91 9.70 -10.20
N GLY A 22 2.42 8.46 -10.25
CA GLY A 22 1.37 7.97 -9.35
C GLY A 22 1.88 7.87 -7.91
N GLY A 23 1.94 9.00 -7.20
CA GLY A 23 2.47 9.15 -5.83
C GLY A 23 1.55 8.65 -4.71
N LYS A 24 0.64 7.71 -5.00
CA LYS A 24 -0.26 7.19 -3.95
C LYS A 24 0.43 6.01 -3.29
N THR A 25 1.32 6.29 -2.35
CA THR A 25 1.70 5.28 -1.36
C THR A 25 0.45 4.86 -0.60
N HIS A 26 0.28 3.55 -0.43
CA HIS A 26 -0.85 2.99 0.32
C HIS A 26 -0.33 2.56 1.68
N ASP A 27 -1.04 2.97 2.73
CA ASP A 27 -0.80 2.45 4.07
C ASP A 27 -1.15 0.97 4.06
N LEU A 28 -0.19 0.12 4.39
CA LEU A 28 -0.41 -1.32 4.55
C LEU A 28 -0.84 -1.63 5.99
N LEU A 29 -0.24 -0.94 6.95
CA LEU A 29 -0.57 -1.08 8.37
C LEU A 29 -1.65 -0.09 8.79
N ASN A 30 -2.54 -0.56 9.66
CA ASN A 30 -3.54 0.28 10.28
C ASN A 30 -2.92 1.43 11.07
N LYS A 31 -3.62 2.57 11.11
CA LYS A 31 -3.28 3.69 11.99
C LYS A 31 -3.50 3.34 13.46
N THR A 32 -4.53 2.55 13.74
CA THR A 32 -4.85 2.06 15.08
C THR A 32 -5.17 0.59 15.03
N THR A 33 -4.62 -0.19 15.95
CA THR A 33 -4.89 -1.62 16.06
C THR A 33 -6.37 -1.88 16.30
N VAL A 34 -6.97 -2.72 15.47
CA VAL A 34 -8.35 -3.19 15.62
C VAL A 34 -8.28 -4.61 16.16
N THR A 35 -8.53 -4.76 17.45
CA THR A 35 -8.53 -6.08 18.11
C THR A 35 -9.87 -6.76 17.88
N VAL A 36 -9.81 -8.02 17.44
CA VAL A 36 -10.99 -8.88 17.28
C VAL A 36 -10.74 -10.22 17.98
N PRO A 37 -11.81 -10.96 18.33
CA PRO A 37 -11.68 -12.33 18.82
C PRO A 37 -10.91 -13.21 17.84
N ALA A 38 -10.05 -14.09 18.35
CA ALA A 38 -9.32 -15.05 17.52
C ALA A 38 -10.28 -15.98 16.73
N SER A 39 -11.49 -16.20 17.25
CA SER A 39 -12.56 -16.98 16.59
C SER A 39 -13.07 -16.37 15.28
N ASP A 40 -12.74 -15.11 15.00
CA ASP A 40 -13.16 -14.38 13.80
C ASP A 40 -12.08 -14.36 12.71
N ILE A 41 -10.89 -14.91 12.99
CA ILE A 41 -9.77 -15.04 12.06
C ILE A 41 -9.70 -16.51 11.61
N ALA A 42 -9.82 -16.75 10.30
CA ALA A 42 -9.69 -18.11 9.76
C ALA A 42 -8.24 -18.58 9.76
N ALA A 43 -7.32 -17.70 9.37
CA ALA A 43 -5.90 -18.00 9.26
C ALA A 43 -5.06 -16.74 9.33
N THR A 44 -3.78 -16.92 9.64
CA THR A 44 -2.74 -15.90 9.48
C THR A 44 -1.68 -16.48 8.55
N HIS A 45 -1.29 -15.73 7.53
CA HIS A 45 -0.26 -16.10 6.58
C HIS A 45 0.94 -15.17 6.68
N GLU A 46 2.13 -15.75 6.62
CA GLU A 46 3.37 -15.02 6.50
C GLU A 46 3.67 -14.77 5.03
N ILE A 47 3.79 -13.50 4.63
CA ILE A 47 4.13 -13.11 3.27
C ILE A 47 5.55 -12.56 3.26
N PHE A 48 6.45 -13.26 2.57
CA PHE A 48 7.81 -12.80 2.35
C PHE A 48 7.86 -11.90 1.11
N VAL A 49 8.35 -10.68 1.30
CA VAL A 49 8.45 -9.62 0.29
C VAL A 49 9.92 -9.42 -0.05
N ALA A 50 10.23 -9.46 -1.35
CA ALA A 50 11.50 -9.02 -1.92
C ALA A 50 11.21 -7.93 -2.94
N THR A 51 11.73 -6.71 -2.73
CA THR A 51 11.37 -5.55 -3.55
C THR A 51 12.54 -4.59 -3.73
N THR A 52 12.56 -3.86 -4.85
CA THR A 52 13.50 -2.75 -5.06
C THR A 52 12.96 -1.43 -4.52
N ARG A 53 11.80 -1.41 -3.84
CA ARG A 53 11.31 -0.20 -3.18
C ARG A 53 12.12 0.10 -1.93
N GLN A 54 12.30 1.38 -1.66
CA GLN A 54 12.95 1.84 -0.44
C GLN A 54 12.02 1.62 0.76
N ARG A 55 12.60 1.30 1.92
CA ARG A 55 11.85 1.19 3.17
C ARG A 55 11.28 2.56 3.55
N ALA A 56 9.99 2.59 3.88
CA ALA A 56 9.34 3.82 4.30
C ALA A 56 9.84 4.24 5.69
N THR A 57 10.60 5.33 5.74
CA THR A 57 11.09 5.94 7.00
C THR A 57 10.24 7.10 7.47
N LYS A 58 9.57 7.80 6.54
CA LYS A 58 8.70 8.95 6.84
C LYS A 58 7.33 8.53 7.37
N ASP A 59 6.69 7.56 6.72
CA ASP A 59 5.47 6.92 7.21
C ASP A 59 5.67 5.40 7.26
N PRO A 60 6.08 4.86 8.43
CA PRO A 60 6.37 3.43 8.58
C PRO A 60 5.19 2.52 8.24
N ARG A 61 3.95 3.02 8.27
CA ARG A 61 2.74 2.22 7.95
C ARG A 61 2.66 1.83 6.48
N GLN A 62 3.37 2.53 5.61
CA GLN A 62 3.47 2.20 4.20
C GLN A 62 4.38 1.00 3.95
N VAL A 63 5.24 0.66 4.91
CA VAL A 63 6.27 -0.39 4.84
C VAL A 63 7.37 -0.09 3.81
N PHE A 64 6.98 0.13 2.56
CA PHE A 64 7.83 0.58 1.46
C PHE A 64 7.26 1.87 0.86
N ASP A 65 8.12 2.82 0.53
CA ASP A 65 7.71 4.08 -0.05
C ASP A 65 7.62 4.04 -1.60
N GLY A 66 7.43 5.20 -2.20
CA GLY A 66 7.34 5.36 -3.65
C GLY A 66 8.68 5.19 -4.39
N ASP A 67 9.79 5.38 -3.68
CA ASP A 67 11.12 5.49 -4.27
C ASP A 67 11.77 4.11 -4.44
N ARG A 68 12.79 4.05 -5.30
CA ARG A 68 13.58 2.83 -5.52
C ARG A 68 14.87 2.90 -4.71
N SER A 69 15.23 1.77 -4.11
CA SER A 69 16.53 1.54 -3.48
C SER A 69 17.54 1.01 -4.50
N LEU A 70 18.83 1.28 -4.25
CA LEU A 70 19.93 0.68 -4.99
C LEU A 70 20.13 -0.80 -4.65
N THR A 71 19.58 -1.26 -3.53
CA THR A 71 19.63 -2.64 -3.05
C THR A 71 18.24 -3.22 -2.93
N THR A 72 18.13 -4.56 -2.98
CA THR A 72 16.85 -5.24 -2.73
C THR A 72 16.54 -5.21 -1.24
N SER A 73 15.34 -4.77 -0.91
CA SER A 73 14.80 -4.78 0.46
C SER A 73 13.97 -6.05 0.69
N PHE A 74 14.08 -6.62 1.89
CA PHE A 74 13.32 -7.80 2.28
C PHE A 74 12.45 -7.53 3.51
N ALA A 75 11.26 -8.12 3.56
CA ALA A 75 10.40 -8.09 4.73
C ALA A 75 9.51 -9.34 4.81
N ARG A 76 9.04 -9.68 6.00
CA ARG A 76 7.88 -10.56 6.24
C ARG A 76 6.72 -9.69 6.72
N VAL A 77 5.55 -9.93 6.15
CA VAL A 77 4.29 -9.29 6.55
C VAL A 77 3.33 -10.38 6.99
N ASP A 78 2.82 -10.28 8.21
CA ASP A 78 1.82 -11.20 8.74
C ASP A 78 0.43 -10.68 8.39
N VAL A 79 -0.32 -11.42 7.58
CA VAL A 79 -1.65 -11.03 7.08
C VAL A 79 -2.71 -12.00 7.58
N THR A 80 -3.77 -11.45 8.19
CA THR A 80 -4.92 -12.22 8.66
C THR A 80 -5.96 -12.38 7.55
N VAL A 81 -6.61 -13.54 7.52
CA VAL A 81 -7.76 -13.84 6.66
C VAL A 81 -9.03 -13.88 7.51
N PRO A 82 -10.08 -13.11 7.18
CA PRO A 82 -11.31 -13.09 7.96
C PRO A 82 -12.05 -14.43 7.83
N LYS A 83 -12.73 -14.86 8.89
CA LYS A 83 -13.44 -16.15 8.92
C LYS A 83 -14.51 -16.32 7.84
N ASN A 84 -15.11 -15.22 7.41
CA ASN A 84 -16.17 -15.18 6.40
C ASN A 84 -15.64 -14.90 4.97
N HIS A 85 -14.33 -15.05 4.74
CA HIS A 85 -13.72 -14.86 3.42
C HIS A 85 -14.36 -15.75 2.35
N GLN A 86 -14.61 -15.17 1.17
CA GLN A 86 -15.10 -15.89 0.00
C GLN A 86 -13.99 -16.07 -1.04
N VAL A 87 -13.77 -17.31 -1.48
CA VAL A 87 -12.73 -17.63 -2.47
C VAL A 87 -12.94 -16.80 -3.74
N GLY A 88 -11.90 -16.08 -4.16
CA GLY A 88 -11.92 -15.19 -5.32
C GLY A 88 -12.39 -13.76 -5.02
N ALA A 89 -12.91 -13.49 -3.82
CA ALA A 89 -13.13 -12.13 -3.34
C ALA A 89 -11.85 -11.58 -2.68
N ILE A 90 -11.76 -10.25 -2.59
CA ILE A 90 -10.73 -9.59 -1.80
C ILE A 90 -11.43 -8.57 -0.91
N GLU A 91 -11.58 -8.92 0.36
CA GLU A 91 -12.17 -8.06 1.36
C GLU A 91 -11.14 -7.02 1.83
N ARG A 92 -11.29 -5.78 1.37
CA ARG A 92 -10.43 -4.65 1.72
C ARG A 92 -11.24 -3.57 2.42
N ALA A 93 -10.62 -2.94 3.40
CA ALA A 93 -11.12 -1.70 3.97
C ALA A 93 -11.30 -0.64 2.88
N LYS A 94 -12.37 0.14 2.99
CA LYS A 94 -12.68 1.20 2.03
C LYS A 94 -12.00 2.51 2.44
N GLY A 95 -11.35 3.16 1.48
CA GLY A 95 -10.73 4.47 1.68
C GLY A 95 -9.59 4.43 2.68
N SER A 96 -9.60 5.34 3.67
CA SER A 96 -8.59 5.47 4.72
C SER A 96 -8.99 4.81 6.04
N ALA A 97 -10.04 3.99 6.05
CA ALA A 97 -10.45 3.26 7.25
C ALA A 97 -9.39 2.21 7.64
N ASN A 98 -9.24 1.98 8.93
CA ASN A 98 -8.45 0.84 9.41
C ASN A 98 -9.14 -0.47 8.99
N SER A 99 -8.35 -1.44 8.53
CA SER A 99 -8.83 -2.78 8.21
C SER A 99 -9.24 -3.52 9.49
N ASN A 100 -10.40 -4.16 9.44
CA ASN A 100 -10.90 -4.98 10.54
C ASN A 100 -10.59 -6.45 10.26
N PRO A 101 -9.74 -7.14 11.03
CA PRO A 101 -9.37 -8.54 10.76
C PRO A 101 -10.53 -9.54 10.72
N ALA A 102 -11.69 -9.20 11.29
CA ALA A 102 -12.91 -10.03 11.22
C ALA A 102 -13.68 -9.87 9.90
N LYS A 103 -13.34 -8.87 9.09
CA LYS A 103 -14.05 -8.53 7.84
C LYS A 103 -13.15 -8.35 6.63
N ASP A 104 -11.90 -7.95 6.85
CA ASP A 104 -10.94 -7.54 5.83
C ASP A 104 -9.64 -8.32 5.97
N PHE A 105 -8.94 -8.54 4.85
CA PHE A 105 -7.53 -8.91 4.89
C PHE A 105 -6.73 -7.79 5.56
N THR A 106 -6.06 -8.11 6.67
CA THR A 106 -5.38 -7.11 7.49
C THR A 106 -3.93 -7.49 7.70
N ALA A 107 -3.00 -6.61 7.33
CA ALA A 107 -1.60 -6.74 7.72
C ALA A 107 -1.47 -6.32 9.19
N LYS A 108 -1.01 -7.25 10.01
CA LYS A 108 -0.91 -7.07 11.46
C LYS A 108 0.48 -6.61 11.87
N ASP A 109 1.50 -7.28 11.36
CA ASP A 109 2.89 -7.10 11.77
C ASP A 109 3.82 -7.16 10.56
N VAL A 110 4.95 -6.46 10.67
CA VAL A 110 6.00 -6.42 9.64
C VAL A 110 7.35 -6.57 10.28
N THR A 111 8.16 -7.50 9.75
CA THR A 111 9.57 -7.67 10.12
C THR A 111 10.43 -7.41 8.90
N PHE A 112 11.38 -6.49 8.98
CA PHE A 112 12.35 -6.29 7.88
C PHE A 112 13.54 -7.23 8.05
N TYR A 113 14.05 -7.76 6.93
CA TYR A 113 15.26 -8.57 6.91
C TYR A 113 16.35 -7.87 6.10
N GLY A 114 17.56 -7.86 6.65
CA GLY A 114 18.69 -7.18 6.03
C GLY A 114 18.67 -5.67 6.27
N GLY A 115 19.84 -5.16 6.65
CA GLY A 115 20.20 -3.78 6.89
C GLY A 115 21.71 -3.70 6.91
#